data_AF-A0AAU0RLX4-F1
#
_entry.id   AF-A0AAU0RLX4-F1
#
_cell.length_a   1.000
_cell.length_b   1.000
_cell.length_c   1.000
_cell.angle_alpha   90.00
_cell.angle_beta   90.00
_cell.angle_gamma   90.00
#
_symmetry.space_group_name_H-M   'P 1'
#
loop_
_entity.id
_entity.type
_entity.pdbx_description
1 polymer ?
#
loop_
_entity_poly.entity_id
_entity_poly.type
_entity_poly.pdbx_seq_one_letter_code
_entity_poly.pdbx_strand_id
1 'polypeptide(L)'
;MTIGIGLKNLLSNPIKFSESSTPQKSKAQQRADKLSETQRPGQPFTRAGKKATADVNAEKNGGKVVCEYCGTETVKVKQSKKGVVPPQNELQIDHKIPQSAGGSGTPNNGAASSRSCNVKKSNKY
;
A
#
# COMPACT_ATOMS: atom_id res chain seq x y z
N MET A 1 63.62 29.49 -16.32
CA MET A 1 62.88 28.27 -15.92
C MET A 1 62.35 28.48 -14.51
N THR A 2 61.05 28.72 -14.36
CA THR A 2 60.18 28.33 -13.24
C THR A 2 58.80 28.94 -13.52
N ILE A 3 57.89 28.11 -14.01
CA ILE A 3 56.48 28.41 -14.19
C ILE A 3 55.82 28.11 -12.85
N GLY A 4 55.30 29.12 -12.17
CA GLY A 4 54.53 28.98 -10.92
C GLY A 4 53.14 29.56 -11.13
N ILE A 5 52.23 28.73 -11.61
CA ILE A 5 50.83 29.05 -11.92
C ILE A 5 50.08 29.37 -10.62
N GLY A 6 49.36 30.49 -10.62
CA GLY A 6 48.50 30.91 -9.51
C GLY A 6 47.38 29.92 -9.23
N LEU A 7 47.31 29.42 -8.00
CA LEU A 7 46.19 28.63 -7.52
C LEU A 7 45.16 29.56 -6.89
N LYS A 8 44.06 29.74 -7.60
CA LYS A 8 42.89 30.52 -7.18
C LYS A 8 42.13 29.75 -6.10
N ASN A 9 41.60 30.52 -5.15
CA ASN A 9 40.47 30.25 -4.24
C ASN A 9 39.66 28.97 -4.52
N LEU A 10 39.63 28.08 -3.53
CA LEU A 10 38.48 27.22 -3.24
C LEU A 10 38.32 27.11 -1.72
N LEU A 11 37.89 28.21 -1.10
CA LEU A 11 37.37 28.18 0.27
C LEU A 11 36.03 27.40 0.25
N SER A 12 36.12 26.15 0.67
CA SER A 12 35.16 25.40 1.48
C SER A 12 33.69 25.81 1.33
N ASN A 13 33.01 25.30 0.31
CA ASN A 13 31.57 25.14 0.37
C ASN A 13 31.27 24.05 1.41
N PRO A 14 30.49 24.32 2.48
CA PRO A 14 30.07 23.24 3.37
C PRO A 14 29.15 22.32 2.57
N ILE A 15 29.53 21.04 2.49
CA ILE A 15 28.65 19.96 2.06
C ILE A 15 27.40 20.05 2.94
N LYS A 16 26.31 20.60 2.38
CA LYS A 16 24.98 20.49 2.99
C LYS A 16 24.63 19.02 2.95
N PHE A 17 24.84 18.33 4.07
CA PHE A 17 24.28 17.01 4.29
C PHE A 17 22.77 17.21 4.34
N SER A 18 22.10 16.95 3.21
CA SER A 18 20.65 16.96 3.15
C SER A 18 20.13 15.82 4.04
N GLU A 19 19.52 16.18 5.15
CA GLU A 19 18.71 15.29 5.99
C GLU A 19 17.47 14.81 5.22
N SER A 20 17.65 13.98 4.19
CA SER A 20 16.54 13.46 3.40
C SER A 20 16.78 11.99 3.07
N SER A 21 16.56 11.11 4.04
CA SER A 21 16.56 9.67 3.81
C SER A 21 15.48 8.91 4.58
N THR A 22 14.36 9.56 4.91
CA THR A 22 13.08 8.84 4.96
C THR A 22 12.31 9.12 3.67
N PRO A 23 11.89 8.11 2.90
CA PRO A 23 10.96 8.34 1.80
C PRO A 23 9.72 9.00 2.40
N GLN A 24 9.42 10.24 2.01
CA GLN A 24 8.20 10.91 2.44
C GLN A 24 7.02 9.99 2.08
N LYS A 25 6.28 9.51 3.10
CA LYS A 25 5.13 8.63 2.91
C LYS A 25 4.18 9.27 1.91
N SER A 26 3.73 8.49 0.92
CA SER A 26 2.77 8.96 -0.08
C SER A 26 1.44 9.39 0.56
N LYS A 27 0.64 10.18 -0.16
CA LYS A 27 -0.67 10.63 0.34
C LYS A 27 -1.61 9.46 0.65
N ALA A 28 -1.62 8.39 -0.16
CA ALA A 28 -2.44 7.21 0.18
C ALA A 28 -1.92 6.51 1.43
N GLN A 29 -0.60 6.39 1.61
CA GLN A 29 -0.02 5.79 2.81
C GLN A 29 -0.36 6.60 4.07
N GLN A 30 -0.23 7.94 4.01
CA GLN A 30 -0.63 8.82 5.12
C GLN A 30 -2.12 8.66 5.47
N ARG A 31 -2.99 8.55 4.46
CA ARG A 31 -4.42 8.31 4.68
C ARG A 31 -4.69 6.94 5.31
N ALA A 32 -4.00 5.90 4.85
CA ALA A 32 -4.11 4.55 5.40
C ALA A 32 -3.63 4.49 6.86
N ASP A 33 -2.51 5.16 7.16
CA ASP A 33 -1.95 5.29 8.50
C ASP A 33 -2.92 6.01 9.43
N LYS A 34 -3.45 7.17 9.02
CA LYS A 34 -4.43 7.93 9.79
C LYS A 34 -5.69 7.11 10.10
N LEU A 35 -6.18 6.33 9.14
CA LEU A 35 -7.31 5.42 9.34
C LEU A 35 -6.98 4.21 10.22
N SER A 36 -5.70 3.96 10.47
CA SER A 36 -5.18 2.86 11.30
C SER A 36 -4.70 3.31 12.68
N GLU A 37 -4.70 4.61 12.98
CA GLU A 37 -4.35 5.15 14.31
C GLU A 37 -5.22 4.54 15.41
N THR A 38 -6.53 4.46 15.16
CA THR A 38 -7.46 3.76 16.05
C THR A 38 -7.62 2.31 15.58
N GLN A 39 -7.19 1.35 16.39
CA GLN A 39 -7.38 -0.06 16.11
C GLN A 39 -8.86 -0.46 16.17
N ARG A 40 -9.25 -1.40 15.30
CA ARG A 40 -10.62 -1.93 15.21
C ARG A 40 -10.58 -3.46 15.23
N PRO A 41 -10.11 -4.09 16.32
CA PRO A 41 -9.92 -5.54 16.38
C PRO A 41 -11.26 -6.27 16.22
N GLY A 42 -11.25 -7.35 15.44
CA GLY A 42 -12.45 -8.17 15.17
C GLY A 42 -13.55 -7.45 14.39
N GLN A 43 -13.27 -6.27 13.82
CA GLN A 43 -14.24 -5.47 13.07
C GLN A 43 -14.05 -5.61 11.55
N PRO A 44 -15.13 -5.45 10.76
CA PRO A 44 -15.01 -5.38 9.31
C PRO A 44 -14.34 -4.07 8.87
N PHE A 45 -13.71 -4.11 7.69
CA PHE A 45 -13.19 -2.90 7.04
C PHE A 45 -14.30 -1.91 6.71
N THR A 46 -14.07 -0.63 6.97
CA THR A 46 -14.94 0.44 6.46
C THR A 46 -14.74 0.63 4.96
N ARG A 47 -15.71 1.25 4.28
CA ARG A 47 -15.58 1.63 2.87
C ARG A 47 -14.33 2.50 2.63
N ALA A 48 -14.04 3.42 3.53
CA ALA A 48 -12.85 4.26 3.48
C ALA A 48 -11.56 3.45 3.65
N GLY A 49 -11.54 2.49 4.58
CA GLY A 49 -10.40 1.62 4.82
C GLY A 49 -10.10 0.70 3.63
N LYS A 50 -11.14 0.13 3.02
CA LYS A 50 -11.01 -0.66 1.78
C LYS A 50 -10.39 0.17 0.66
N LYS A 51 -10.88 1.40 0.45
CA LYS A 51 -10.35 2.30 -0.56
C LYS A 51 -8.88 2.65 -0.29
N ALA A 52 -8.54 3.04 0.94
CA ALA A 52 -7.16 3.40 1.30
C ALA A 52 -6.19 2.24 1.09
N THR A 53 -6.59 1.01 1.42
CA THR A 53 -5.78 -0.20 1.17
C THR A 53 -5.52 -0.40 -0.33
N ALA A 54 -6.57 -0.28 -1.16
CA ALA A 54 -6.45 -0.39 -2.61
C ALA A 54 -5.59 0.75 -3.20
N ASP A 55 -5.74 1.98 -2.72
CA ASP A 55 -4.97 3.13 -3.18
C ASP A 55 -3.47 2.96 -2.88
N VAL A 56 -3.13 2.50 -1.67
CA VAL A 56 -1.73 2.20 -1.28
C VAL A 56 -1.14 1.11 -2.17
N ASN A 57 -1.91 0.06 -2.44
CA ASN A 57 -1.46 -1.00 -3.34
C ASN A 57 -1.29 -0.47 -4.78
N ALA A 58 -2.21 0.34 -5.29
CA ALA A 58 -2.10 0.95 -6.60
C ALA A 58 -0.86 1.84 -6.74
N GLU A 59 -0.60 2.70 -5.76
CA GLU A 59 0.58 3.58 -5.76
C GLU A 59 1.89 2.78 -5.82
N LYS A 60 1.97 1.64 -5.11
CA LYS A 60 3.14 0.75 -5.13
C LYS A 60 3.34 0.01 -6.46
N ASN A 61 2.26 -0.15 -7.24
CA ASN A 61 2.23 -0.95 -8.46
C ASN A 61 1.96 -0.10 -9.72
N GLY A 62 2.41 1.15 -9.73
CA GLY A 62 2.33 2.01 -10.93
C GLY A 62 0.90 2.40 -11.32
N GLY A 63 -0.01 2.51 -10.35
CA GLY A 63 -1.42 2.89 -10.53
C GLY A 63 -2.38 1.71 -10.71
N LYS A 64 -1.88 0.48 -10.73
CA LYS A 64 -2.68 -0.75 -10.89
C LYS A 64 -2.84 -1.46 -9.56
N VAL A 65 -4.03 -1.97 -9.26
CA VAL A 65 -4.21 -2.77 -8.03
C VAL A 65 -3.84 -4.22 -8.32
N VAL A 66 -2.82 -4.72 -7.65
CA VAL A 66 -2.24 -6.05 -7.82
C VAL A 66 -2.52 -6.90 -6.58
N CYS A 67 -2.94 -8.14 -6.78
CA CYS A 67 -3.16 -9.09 -5.69
C CYS A 67 -1.84 -9.38 -4.95
N GLU A 68 -1.80 -9.16 -3.64
CA GLU A 68 -0.63 -9.41 -2.79
C GLU A 68 -0.28 -10.90 -2.67
N TYR A 69 -1.23 -11.81 -2.95
CA TYR A 69 -1.02 -13.25 -2.81
C TYR A 69 -0.53 -13.94 -4.08
N CYS A 70 -0.94 -13.48 -5.26
CA CYS A 70 -0.63 -14.15 -6.53
C CYS A 70 -0.05 -13.21 -7.61
N GLY A 71 0.12 -11.92 -7.33
CA GLY A 71 0.74 -10.97 -8.25
C GLY A 71 -0.09 -10.61 -9.48
N THR A 72 -1.33 -11.10 -9.61
CA THR A 72 -2.19 -10.78 -10.76
C THR A 72 -2.83 -9.40 -10.59
N GLU A 73 -2.88 -8.63 -11.67
CA GLU A 73 -3.66 -7.39 -11.74
C GLU A 73 -5.15 -7.68 -11.52
N THR A 74 -5.77 -6.90 -10.64
CA THR A 74 -7.18 -7.05 -10.26
C THR A 74 -8.07 -6.13 -11.08
N VAL A 75 -9.32 -6.56 -11.30
CA VAL A 75 -10.34 -5.73 -11.93
C VAL A 75 -11.18 -5.00 -10.89
N LYS A 76 -11.65 -3.81 -11.26
CA LYS A 76 -12.51 -2.98 -10.41
C LYS A 76 -13.79 -3.74 -10.03
N VAL A 77 -14.13 -3.66 -8.75
CA VAL A 77 -15.36 -4.25 -8.18
C VAL A 77 -16.59 -3.68 -8.86
N LYS A 78 -17.49 -4.57 -9.30
CA LYS A 78 -18.82 -4.20 -9.80
C LYS A 78 -19.89 -4.59 -8.77
N GLN A 79 -21.03 -3.91 -8.81
CA GLN A 79 -22.17 -4.32 -7.99
C GLN A 79 -22.58 -5.75 -8.37
N SER A 80 -22.72 -6.62 -7.37
CA SER A 80 -23.17 -7.99 -7.58
C SER A 80 -24.60 -8.02 -8.15
N LYS A 81 -24.81 -8.86 -9.17
CA LYS A 81 -26.12 -9.12 -9.77
C LYS A 81 -26.51 -10.57 -9.50
N LYS A 82 -27.78 -10.82 -9.14
CA LYS A 82 -28.29 -12.17 -8.88
C LYS A 82 -28.07 -13.05 -10.13
N GLY A 83 -27.51 -14.24 -9.93
CA GLY A 83 -27.21 -15.20 -11.01
C GLY A 83 -25.92 -14.93 -11.80
N VAL A 84 -25.19 -13.84 -11.52
CA VAL A 84 -23.92 -13.53 -12.21
C VAL A 84 -22.75 -13.81 -11.28
N VAL A 85 -21.84 -14.68 -11.72
CA VAL A 85 -20.60 -14.95 -11.02
C VAL A 85 -19.59 -13.84 -11.33
N PRO A 86 -19.08 -13.10 -10.32
CA PRO A 86 -18.05 -12.09 -10.55
C PRO A 86 -16.75 -12.72 -11.07
N PRO A 87 -15.92 -11.95 -11.79
CA PRO A 87 -14.65 -12.45 -12.30
C PRO A 87 -13.71 -12.88 -11.17
N GLN A 88 -12.87 -13.89 -11.43
CA GLN A 88 -11.99 -14.45 -10.41
C GLN A 88 -10.89 -13.48 -9.95
N ASN A 89 -10.50 -12.54 -10.80
CA ASN A 89 -9.55 -11.47 -10.49
C ASN A 89 -10.21 -10.17 -10.01
N GLU A 90 -11.49 -10.20 -9.60
CA GLU A 90 -12.12 -9.03 -8.97
C GLU A 90 -11.38 -8.64 -7.68
N LEU A 91 -11.12 -7.35 -7.52
CA LEU A 91 -10.46 -6.80 -6.32
C LEU A 91 -11.31 -7.04 -5.07
N GLN A 92 -10.72 -7.65 -4.07
CA GLN A 92 -11.24 -7.71 -2.71
C GLN A 92 -10.18 -7.21 -1.74
N ILE A 93 -10.63 -6.67 -0.60
CA ILE A 93 -9.74 -6.31 0.50
C ILE A 93 -9.90 -7.37 1.56
N ASP A 94 -8.82 -8.11 1.78
CA ASP A 94 -8.74 -9.21 2.71
C ASP A 94 -8.07 -8.77 4.02
N HIS A 95 -8.41 -9.46 5.09
CA HIS A 95 -7.77 -9.34 6.38
C HIS A 95 -6.53 -10.24 6.41
N LYS A 96 -5.34 -9.67 6.56
CA LYS A 96 -4.08 -10.44 6.72
C LYS A 96 -4.20 -11.39 7.90
N ILE A 97 -4.47 -10.86 9.09
CA ILE A 97 -4.98 -11.61 10.24
C ILE A 97 -6.51 -11.59 10.16
N PRO A 98 -7.20 -12.74 10.08
CA PRO A 98 -8.63 -12.79 9.82
C PRO A 98 -9.43 -12.20 10.99
N GLN A 99 -10.62 -11.71 10.67
CA GLN A 99 -11.53 -11.12 11.65
C GLN A 99 -11.84 -12.08 12.81
N SER A 100 -12.01 -13.37 12.52
CA SER A 100 -12.30 -14.40 13.53
C SER A 100 -11.16 -14.62 14.53
N ALA A 101 -9.92 -14.26 14.17
CA ALA A 101 -8.74 -14.32 15.04
C ALA A 101 -8.42 -12.96 15.69
N GLY A 102 -9.36 -12.00 15.65
CA GLY A 102 -9.17 -10.67 16.23
C GLY A 102 -8.49 -9.66 15.30
N GLY A 103 -8.29 -10.01 14.03
CA GLY A 103 -7.73 -9.11 13.01
C GLY A 103 -8.43 -7.75 12.94
N SER A 104 -7.64 -6.68 12.83
CA SER A 104 -8.14 -5.31 12.81
C SER A 104 -8.83 -4.98 11.47
N GLY A 105 -9.93 -4.24 11.51
CA GLY A 105 -10.63 -3.70 10.34
C GLY A 105 -10.03 -2.39 9.81
N THR A 106 -8.72 -2.18 9.99
CA THR A 106 -7.96 -0.98 9.59
C THR A 106 -7.05 -1.28 8.40
N PRO A 107 -6.73 -0.29 7.54
CA PRO A 107 -5.90 -0.49 6.36
C PRO A 107 -4.57 -1.24 6.59
N ASN A 108 -3.95 -1.10 7.77
CA ASN A 108 -2.69 -1.80 8.08
C ASN A 108 -2.81 -3.32 8.10
N ASN A 109 -3.99 -3.86 8.42
CA ASN A 109 -4.28 -5.29 8.35
C ASN A 109 -4.94 -5.69 7.01
N GLY A 110 -5.12 -4.74 6.09
CA GLY A 110 -5.69 -4.96 4.77
C GLY A 110 -4.66 -5.49 3.78
N ALA A 111 -5.08 -6.41 2.93
CA ALA A 111 -4.36 -6.85 1.73
C ALA A 111 -5.25 -6.71 0.50
N ALA A 112 -4.72 -6.18 -0.60
CA ALA A 112 -5.40 -6.29 -1.90
C ALA A 112 -5.32 -7.74 -2.38
N SER A 113 -6.48 -8.36 -2.64
CA SER A 113 -6.59 -9.77 -2.99
C SER A 113 -7.52 -9.97 -4.18
N SER A 114 -7.21 -10.92 -5.06
CA SER A 114 -8.18 -11.38 -6.06
C SER A 114 -9.26 -12.23 -5.40
N ARG A 115 -10.48 -12.24 -5.94
CA ARG A 115 -11.59 -13.08 -5.45
C ARG A 115 -11.16 -14.55 -5.28
N SER A 116 -10.41 -15.10 -6.23
CA SER A 116 -9.94 -16.49 -6.15
C SER A 116 -8.99 -16.73 -4.97
N CYS A 117 -8.03 -15.83 -4.72
CA CYS A 117 -7.12 -15.94 -3.59
C CYS A 117 -7.83 -15.72 -2.26
N ASN A 118 -8.73 -14.73 -2.21
CA ASN A 118 -9.50 -14.43 -1.01
C ASN A 118 -10.34 -15.63 -0.54
N VAL A 119 -11.05 -16.27 -1.49
CA VAL A 119 -11.86 -17.47 -1.20
C VAL A 119 -10.98 -18.64 -0.77
N LYS A 120 -9.82 -18.85 -1.42
CA LYS A 120 -8.88 -19.92 -1.06
C LYS A 120 -8.25 -19.73 0.32
N LYS A 121 -7.92 -18.48 0.68
CA LYS A 121 -7.35 -18.14 1.99
C LYS A 121 -8.36 -18.37 3.10
N SER A 122 -9.61 -17.91 2.93
CA SER A 122 -10.65 -18.03 3.97
C SER A 122 -10.10 -17.49 5.31
N ASN A 123 -10.19 -18.27 6.39
CA ASN A 123 -9.69 -17.89 7.73
C ASN A 123 -8.23 -18.31 8.00
N LYS A 124 -7.46 -18.66 6.97
CA LYS A 124 -6.04 -19.00 7.10
C LYS A 124 -5.18 -17.74 7.08
N TYR A 125 -4.10 -17.69 7.87
CA TYR A 125 -3.14 -16.58 7.91
C TYR A 125 -1.78 -17.04 8.41
#